data_AF-A0A3D6CV83-F1
#
_entry.id   AF-A0A3D6CV83-F1
#
_cell.length_a   1.000
_cell.length_b   1.000
_cell.length_c   1.000
_cell.angle_alpha   90.00
_cell.angle_beta   90.00
_cell.angle_gamma   90.00
#
_symmetry.space_group_name_H-M   'P 1'
#
loop_
_entity.id
_entity.type
_entity.pdbx_description
1 polymer ?
#
loop_
_entity_poly.entity_id
_entity_poly.type
_entity_poly.pdbx_seq_one_letter_code
_entity_poly.pdbx_strand_id
1 'polypeptide(L)'
;MEDALRKAGFSGVETVAGVIYARTDPTLPEFTATPAGQGWQLALAWPLRATEAQIAAWTALHPDAPMDIHQGETRITVQVPPTPLSRWAELVQDMVAHCTDWRRSTRQRDEGM
;
A
#
# COMPACT_ATOMS: atom_id res chain seq x y z
N MET A 1 15.97 9.37 -1.88
CA MET A 1 14.71 8.64 -2.12
C MET A 1 13.80 9.40 -3.06
N GLU A 2 13.54 10.71 -2.87
CA GLU A 2 12.75 11.52 -3.80
C GLU A 2 13.15 11.35 -5.28
N ASP A 3 14.43 11.54 -5.61
CA ASP A 3 14.91 11.34 -6.99
C ASP A 3 14.69 9.92 -7.51
N ALA A 4 14.80 8.92 -6.64
CA ALA A 4 14.56 7.53 -7.01
C ALA A 4 13.08 7.30 -7.31
N LEU A 5 12.18 7.89 -6.51
CA LEU A 5 10.73 7.84 -6.74
C LEU A 5 10.35 8.52 -8.06
N ARG A 6 10.90 9.71 -8.33
CA ARG A 6 10.68 10.43 -9.59
C ARG A 6 11.20 9.64 -10.79
N LYS A 7 12.41 9.07 -10.70
CA LYS A 7 13.00 8.22 -11.75
C LYS A 7 12.20 6.93 -11.97
N ALA A 8 11.58 6.38 -10.93
CA ALA A 8 10.69 5.23 -11.01
C ALA A 8 9.32 5.57 -11.63
N GLY A 9 9.04 6.85 -11.92
CA GLY A 9 7.80 7.29 -12.55
C GLY A 9 6.68 7.62 -11.58
N PHE A 10 6.94 7.65 -10.26
CA PHE A 10 5.94 8.07 -9.29
C PHE A 10 5.64 9.57 -9.39
N SER A 11 4.38 9.91 -9.14
CA SER A 11 3.86 11.27 -9.28
C SER A 11 3.60 11.92 -7.92
N GLY A 12 3.46 13.26 -7.90
CA GLY A 12 3.16 14.00 -6.67
C GLY A 12 4.21 13.83 -5.56
N VAL A 13 5.49 13.67 -5.93
CA VAL A 13 6.58 13.47 -4.97
C VAL A 13 6.85 14.77 -4.21
N GLU A 14 6.54 14.79 -2.91
CA GLU A 14 6.67 15.95 -2.04
C GLU A 14 7.20 15.55 -0.66
N THR A 15 8.04 16.37 -0.05
CA THR A 15 8.61 16.09 1.28
C THR A 15 8.08 17.08 2.31
N VAL A 16 7.50 16.55 3.38
CA VAL A 16 6.97 17.32 4.51
C VAL A 16 7.48 16.71 5.80
N ALA A 17 8.19 17.52 6.61
CA ALA A 17 8.73 17.10 7.92
C ALA A 17 9.53 15.78 7.89
N GLY A 18 10.26 15.51 6.81
CA GLY A 18 11.08 14.31 6.64
C GLY A 18 10.33 13.07 6.15
N VAL A 19 9.03 13.18 5.87
CA VAL A 19 8.20 12.16 5.22
C VAL A 19 8.02 12.54 3.76
N ILE A 20 8.25 11.59 2.85
CA ILE A 20 7.97 11.80 1.43
C ILE A 20 6.59 11.24 1.13
N TYR A 21 5.74 12.02 0.47
CA TYR A 21 4.45 11.61 -0.06
C TYR A 21 4.60 11.43 -1.57
N ALA A 22 3.97 10.40 -2.13
CA ALA A 22 3.98 10.12 -3.57
C ALA A 22 2.78 9.25 -3.95
N ARG A 23 2.47 9.18 -5.25
CA ARG A 23 1.43 8.29 -5.81
C ARG A 23 2.03 7.31 -6.82
N THR A 24 1.59 6.05 -6.75
CA THR A 24 1.90 5.04 -7.78
C THR A 24 1.15 5.31 -9.08
N ASP A 25 -0.08 5.81 -8.97
CA ASP A 25 -0.94 6.26 -10.06
C ASP A 25 -1.77 7.48 -9.58
N PRO A 26 -2.06 8.49 -10.43
CA PRO A 26 -2.81 9.69 -10.04
C PRO A 26 -4.21 9.44 -9.45
N THR A 27 -4.82 8.29 -9.75
CA THR A 27 -6.15 7.88 -9.27
C THR A 27 -6.12 7.16 -7.93
N LEU A 28 -4.93 6.77 -7.44
CA LEU A 28 -4.75 6.06 -6.19
C LEU A 28 -4.36 7.00 -5.04
N PRO A 29 -4.60 6.59 -3.77
CA PRO A 29 -4.13 7.32 -2.60
C PRO A 29 -2.61 7.54 -2.60
N GLU A 30 -2.18 8.56 -1.86
CA GLU A 30 -0.76 8.76 -1.57
C GLU A 30 -0.23 7.65 -0.68
N PHE A 31 0.99 7.21 -0.98
CA PHE A 31 1.81 6.45 -0.05
C PHE A 31 2.87 7.35 0.57
N THR A 32 3.36 6.93 1.73
CA THR A 32 4.46 7.60 2.41
C THR A 32 5.74 6.81 2.28
N ALA A 33 6.88 7.48 2.10
CA ALA A 33 8.21 6.94 2.36
C ALA A 33 8.79 7.62 3.62
N THR A 34 9.04 6.84 4.65
CA THR A 34 9.66 7.30 5.90
C THR A 34 11.05 6.69 6.07
N PRO A 35 12.05 7.41 6.62
CA PRO A 35 13.35 6.81 6.93
C PRO A 35 13.21 5.64 7.91
N ALA A 36 13.83 4.51 7.61
CA ALA A 36 13.81 3.31 8.46
C ALA A 36 15.16 2.59 8.41
N GLY A 37 15.95 2.70 9.49
CA GLY A 37 17.29 2.10 9.57
C GLY A 37 18.21 2.62 8.46
N GLN A 38 18.73 1.71 7.62
CA GLN A 38 19.57 2.04 6.46
C GLN A 38 18.77 2.27 5.17
N GLY A 39 17.45 2.18 5.22
CA GLY A 39 16.56 2.32 4.07
C GLY A 39 15.36 3.20 4.38
N TRP A 40 14.26 2.88 3.70
CA TRP A 40 12.99 3.59 3.76
C TRP A 40 11.87 2.58 3.93
N GLN A 41 10.89 2.90 4.75
CA GLN A 41 9.64 2.18 4.80
C GLN A 41 8.64 2.88 3.89
N LEU A 42 8.11 2.14 2.91
CA LEU A 42 6.97 2.57 2.14
C LEU A 42 5.69 2.07 2.81
N ALA A 43 4.63 2.88 2.82
CA ALA A 43 3.34 2.51 3.36
C ALA A 43 2.20 3.14 2.56
N LEU A 44 1.20 2.33 2.18
CA LEU A 44 -0.04 2.78 1.54
C LEU A 44 -1.22 2.29 2.37
N ALA A 45 -2.11 3.20 2.76
CA ALA A 45 -3.40 2.86 3.34
C ALA A 45 -4.51 2.93 2.29
N TRP A 46 -5.45 1.99 2.37
CA TRP A 46 -6.62 1.91 1.51
C TRP A 46 -7.89 1.98 2.38
N PRO A 47 -8.91 2.78 2.01
CA PRO A 47 -10.09 3.06 2.85
C PRO A 47 -11.08 1.89 2.88
N LEU A 48 -10.64 0.79 3.47
CA LEU A 48 -11.38 -0.44 3.73
C LEU A 48 -10.78 -1.05 4.99
N ARG A 49 -11.59 -1.69 5.82
CA ARG A 49 -11.12 -2.44 6.97
C ARG A 49 -11.19 -3.93 6.67
N ALA A 50 -10.06 -4.52 6.30
CA ALA A 50 -9.92 -5.95 6.05
C ALA A 50 -10.15 -6.76 7.34
N THR A 51 -10.67 -7.98 7.19
CA THR A 51 -10.78 -8.95 8.28
C THR A 51 -9.43 -9.59 8.60
N GLU A 52 -9.29 -10.17 9.79
CA GLU A 52 -8.07 -10.89 10.17
C GLU A 52 -7.72 -12.01 9.18
N ALA A 53 -8.72 -12.73 8.65
CA ALA A 53 -8.51 -13.77 7.66
C ALA A 53 -7.98 -13.22 6.33
N GLN A 54 -8.48 -12.06 5.89
CA GLN A 54 -8.00 -11.39 4.68
C GLN A 54 -6.56 -10.89 4.84
N ILE A 55 -6.25 -10.31 6.01
CA ILE A 55 -4.90 -9.84 6.36
C ILE A 55 -3.92 -11.03 6.39
N ALA A 56 -4.30 -12.13 7.02
CA ALA A 56 -3.47 -13.33 7.09
C ALA A 56 -3.22 -13.95 5.70
N ALA A 57 -4.26 -14.03 4.87
CA ALA A 57 -4.15 -14.54 3.50
C ALA A 57 -3.22 -13.67 2.63
N TRP A 58 -3.37 -12.35 2.71
CA TRP A 58 -2.47 -11.41 2.03
C TRP A 58 -1.02 -11.58 2.50
N THR A 59 -0.79 -11.56 3.82
CA THR A 59 0.56 -11.59 4.39
C THR A 59 1.27 -12.91 4.09
N ALA A 60 0.53 -14.02 4.00
CA ALA A 60 1.08 -15.29 3.55
C ALA A 60 1.49 -15.29 2.07
N LEU A 61 0.77 -14.54 1.22
CA LEU A 61 1.08 -14.40 -0.21
C LEU A 61 2.22 -13.41 -0.47
N HIS A 62 2.32 -12.36 0.33
CA HIS A 62 3.29 -11.27 0.19
C HIS A 62 4.05 -11.04 1.51
N PRO A 63 4.97 -11.96 1.88
CA PRO A 63 5.70 -11.85 3.15
C PRO A 63 6.62 -10.63 3.22
N ASP A 64 6.99 -10.05 2.07
CA ASP A 64 7.75 -8.82 1.93
C ASP A 64 6.91 -7.54 2.06
N ALA A 65 5.59 -7.67 2.01
CA ALA A 65 4.63 -6.57 2.05
C ALA A 65 3.46 -6.87 3.00
N PRO A 66 3.72 -7.11 4.30
CA PRO A 66 2.68 -7.48 5.25
C PRO A 66 1.57 -6.42 5.30
N MET A 67 0.35 -6.91 5.51
CA MET A 67 -0.83 -6.08 5.65
C MET A 67 -1.22 -5.95 7.12
N ASP A 68 -1.70 -4.78 7.52
CA ASP A 68 -2.26 -4.53 8.85
C ASP A 68 -3.39 -3.50 8.80
N ILE A 69 -3.92 -3.14 9.98
CA ILE A 69 -4.88 -2.04 10.13
C ILE A 69 -4.17 -0.84 10.75
N HIS A 70 -4.20 0.28 10.04
CA HIS A 70 -3.68 1.57 10.50
C HIS A 70 -4.78 2.61 10.45
N GLN A 71 -5.09 3.22 11.60
CA GLN A 71 -6.14 4.24 11.71
C GLN A 71 -7.52 3.80 11.16
N GLY A 72 -7.83 2.50 11.26
CA GLY A 72 -9.09 1.93 10.75
C GLY A 72 -9.07 1.53 9.28
N GLU A 73 -7.96 1.79 8.57
CA GLU A 73 -7.76 1.47 7.17
C GLU A 73 -6.79 0.30 7.00
N THR A 74 -6.96 -0.47 5.93
CA THR A 74 -6.04 -1.54 5.54
C THR A 74 -4.79 -0.93 4.95
N ARG A 75 -3.63 -1.32 5.46
CA ARG A 75 -2.34 -0.79 5.04
C ARG A 75 -1.39 -1.92 4.66
N ILE A 76 -0.59 -1.71 3.61
CA ILE A 76 0.59 -2.53 3.33
C ILE A 76 1.85 -1.72 3.60
N THR A 77 2.93 -2.39 4.03
CA THR A 77 4.24 -1.74 4.22
C THR A 77 5.38 -2.55 3.63
N VAL A 78 6.41 -1.89 3.12
CA VAL A 78 7.58 -2.52 2.47
C VAL A 78 8.87 -1.79 2.87
N GLN A 79 9.98 -2.52 3.00
CA GLN A 79 11.31 -1.94 3.19
C GLN A 79 12.06 -1.76 1.86
N VAL A 80 12.60 -0.57 1.62
CA VAL A 80 13.33 -0.19 0.41
C VAL A 80 14.66 0.48 0.76
N PRO A 81 15.82 -0.09 0.39
CA PRO A 81 16.03 -1.48 -0.01
C PRO A 81 15.67 -2.46 1.14
N PRO A 82 15.47 -3.77 0.85
CA PRO A 82 15.84 -4.47 -0.38
C PRO A 82 14.79 -4.47 -1.51
N THR A 83 13.52 -4.15 -1.23
CA THR A 83 12.48 -4.26 -2.24
C THR A 83 12.65 -3.17 -3.32
N PRO A 84 12.65 -3.51 -4.62
CA PRO A 84 12.75 -2.50 -5.67
C PRO A 84 11.46 -1.68 -5.78
N LEU A 85 11.58 -0.43 -6.20
CA LEU A 85 10.44 0.47 -6.36
C LEU A 85 9.40 -0.03 -7.39
N SER A 86 9.81 -0.78 -8.41
CA SER A 86 8.88 -1.41 -9.35
C SER A 86 7.98 -2.44 -8.65
N ARG A 87 8.55 -3.23 -7.73
CA ARG A 87 7.79 -4.22 -6.95
C ARG A 87 6.79 -3.54 -6.03
N TRP A 88 7.13 -2.38 -5.47
CA TRP A 88 6.16 -1.57 -4.72
C TRP A 88 4.94 -1.20 -5.57
N ALA A 89 5.15 -0.76 -6.81
CA ALA A 89 4.04 -0.42 -7.72
C ALA A 89 3.12 -1.63 -8.00
N GLU A 90 3.69 -2.81 -8.25
CA GLU A 90 2.95 -4.07 -8.43
C GLU A 90 2.10 -4.42 -7.20
N LEU A 91 2.71 -4.38 -6.01
CA LEU A 91 2.04 -4.69 -4.75
C LEU A 91 0.86 -3.74 -4.45
N VAL A 92 1.00 -2.47 -4.80
CA VAL A 92 -0.10 -1.50 -4.67
C VAL A 92 -1.26 -1.87 -5.59
N GLN A 93 -1.00 -2.26 -6.83
CA GLN A 93 -2.06 -2.70 -7.75
C GLN A 93 -2.75 -3.98 -7.26
N ASP A 94 -1.98 -4.95 -6.78
CA ASP A 94 -2.51 -6.19 -6.20
C ASP A 94 -3.40 -5.89 -4.98
N MET A 95 -2.96 -4.99 -4.09
CA MET A 95 -3.73 -4.59 -2.91
C MET A 95 -5.06 -3.96 -3.30
N VAL A 96 -5.06 -3.06 -4.29
CA VAL A 96 -6.26 -2.39 -4.79
C VAL A 96 -7.24 -3.39 -5.39
N ALA A 97 -6.75 -4.36 -6.16
CA ALA A 97 -7.58 -5.43 -6.73
C ALA A 97 -8.25 -6.26 -5.63
N HIS A 98 -7.47 -6.77 -4.67
CA HIS A 98 -7.97 -7.55 -3.54
C HIS A 98 -9.00 -6.77 -2.70
N CYS A 99 -8.69 -5.52 -2.34
CA CYS A 99 -9.61 -4.70 -1.55
C CYS A 99 -10.91 -4.38 -2.31
N THR A 100 -10.83 -4.18 -3.63
CA THR A 100 -12.00 -3.93 -4.47
C THR A 100 -12.90 -5.16 -4.52
N ASP A 101 -12.32 -6.36 -4.67
CA ASP A 101 -13.08 -7.60 -4.70
C ASP A 101 -13.72 -7.92 -3.34
N TRP A 102 -12.99 -7.69 -2.25
CA TRP A 102 -13.55 -7.79 -0.89
C TRP A 102 -14.76 -6.87 -0.73
N ARG A 103 -14.64 -5.59 -1.10
CA ARG A 103 -15.75 -4.62 -1.02
C ARG A 103 -16.96 -5.06 -1.84
N ARG A 104 -16.76 -5.62 -3.03
CA ARG A 104 -17.84 -6.14 -3.88
C ARG A 104 -18.54 -7.34 -3.25
N SER A 105 -17.78 -8.29 -2.72
CA SER A 105 -18.34 -9.48 -2.07
C SER A 105 -19.19 -9.17 -0.84
N THR A 106 -18.82 -8.14 -0.07
CA THR A 106 -19.60 -7.70 1.10
C THR A 106 -20.95 -7.13 0.66
N ARG A 107 -20.97 -6.25 -0.36
CA ARG A 107 -22.21 -5.67 -0.88
C ARG A 107 -23.20 -6.72 -1.41
N GLN A 108 -22.70 -7.71 -2.15
CA GLN A 108 -23.54 -8.79 -2.66
C GLN A 108 -24.21 -9.61 -1.55
N ARG A 109 -23.55 -9.74 -0.39
CA ARG A 109 -24.12 -10.44 0.77
C ARG A 109 -25.23 -9.62 1.44
N ASP A 110 -25.09 -8.29 1.45
CA ASP A 110 -26.06 -7.39 2.08
C ASP A 110 -27.31 -7.14 1.20
N GLU A 111 -27.19 -7.25 -0.13
CA GLU A 111 -28.29 -7.04 -1.09
C GLU A 111 -29.13 -8.32 -1.35
N GLY A 112 -28.65 -9.49 -0.94
CA GLY A 112 -29.29 -10.80 -1.19
C GLY A 112 -30.11 -11.37 -0.03
N MET A 113 -30.46 -10.57 0.98
CA MET A 113 -31.22 -10.99 2.16
C MET A 113 -32.61 -10.36 2.20
#